data_AF-A0A924A964-F1
#
_entry.id   AF-A0A924A964-F1
#
_cell.length_a   1.000
_cell.length_b   1.000
_cell.length_c   1.000
_cell.angle_alpha   90.00
_cell.angle_beta   90.00
_cell.angle_gamma   90.00
#
_symmetry.space_group_name_H-M   'P 1'
#
loop_
_entity.id
_entity.type
_entity.pdbx_description
1 polymer ?
#
loop_
_entity_poly.entity_id
_entity_poly.type
_entity_poly.pdbx_seq_one_letter_code
_entity_poly.pdbx_strand_id
1 'polypeptide(L)'
;DRLFSKGSQYKKAGVILSGLVPDATIQGNLFIEETANNKRKLMSMLDNVNFAMRGNMVKFASVGINKDWKMRQELRSPRYTSRWNEIKIVK
;
A
#
# COMPACT_ATOMS: atom_id res chain seq x y z
N ASP A 1 -1.78 15.15 19.55
CA ASP A 1 -1.71 14.06 20.53
C ASP A 1 -0.40 13.29 20.42
N ARG A 2 0.39 13.26 21.52
CA ARG A 2 1.65 12.50 21.57
C ARG A 2 1.35 11.08 22.05
N LEU A 3 1.37 10.11 21.13
CA LEU A 3 1.22 8.68 21.42
C LEU A 3 2.38 8.10 22.27
N PHE A 4 3.47 8.86 22.41
CA PHE A 4 4.65 8.49 23.19
C PHE A 4 4.67 9.20 24.55
N SER A 5 4.85 8.41 25.61
CA SER A 5 4.92 8.78 27.01
C SER A 5 6.24 8.27 27.59
N LYS A 6 7.08 9.20 28.06
CA LYS A 6 8.39 8.88 28.65
C LYS A 6 8.18 8.14 29.97
N GLY A 7 8.78 6.96 30.10
CA GLY A 7 8.67 6.12 31.31
C GLY A 7 7.65 4.98 31.22
N SER A 8 6.83 4.93 30.16
CA SER A 8 5.94 3.81 29.90
C SER A 8 6.68 2.65 29.21
N GLN A 9 6.36 1.41 29.58
CA GLN A 9 6.86 0.23 28.87
C GLN A 9 6.02 0.00 27.60
N TYR A 10 6.67 0.00 26.44
CA TYR A 10 6.03 -0.25 25.15
C TYR A 10 6.30 -1.68 24.69
N LYS A 11 5.25 -2.37 24.25
CA LYS A 11 5.38 -3.67 23.59
C LYS A 11 5.39 -3.48 22.07
N LYS A 12 6.33 -4.14 21.39
CA LYS A 12 6.39 -4.15 19.93
C LYS A 12 5.29 -5.05 19.39
N ALA A 13 4.42 -4.51 18.55
CA ALA A 13 3.47 -5.28 17.75
C ALA A 13 3.89 -5.23 16.28
N GLY A 14 3.75 -6.35 15.57
CA GLY A 14 3.95 -6.43 14.12
C GLY A 14 2.64 -6.83 13.46
N VAL A 15 2.32 -6.19 12.33
CA VAL A 15 1.23 -6.64 11.46
C VAL A 15 1.87 -7.37 10.29
N ILE A 16 1.52 -8.64 10.12
CA ILE A 16 1.95 -9.46 8.98
C ILE A 16 0.76 -9.64 8.06
N LEU A 17 0.92 -9.25 6.80
CA LEU A 17 -0.02 -9.57 5.73
C LEU A 17 0.41 -10.88 5.10
N SER A 18 -0.47 -11.88 5.11
CA SER A 18 -0.26 -13.19 4.49
C SER A 18 -1.44 -13.53 3.57
N GLY A 19 -1.26 -14.49 2.67
CA GLY A 19 -2.32 -14.90 1.73
C GLY A 19 -2.57 -13.92 0.58
N LEU A 20 -1.58 -13.13 0.19
CA LEU A 20 -1.69 -12.29 -1.01
C LEU A 20 -1.77 -13.19 -2.25
N VAL A 21 -2.87 -13.06 -2.98
CA VAL A 21 -3.09 -13.76 -4.25
C VAL A 21 -3.22 -12.76 -5.39
N PRO A 22 -2.85 -13.14 -6.62
CA PRO A 22 -3.15 -12.33 -7.80
C PRO A 22 -4.63 -11.95 -7.89
N ASP A 23 -4.92 -10.73 -8.34
CA ASP A 23 -6.30 -10.22 -8.47
C ASP A 23 -7.16 -11.07 -9.44
N ALA A 24 -6.51 -11.74 -10.39
CA ALA A 24 -7.16 -12.65 -11.34
C ALA A 24 -7.51 -14.03 -10.75
N THR A 25 -7.03 -14.37 -9.54
CA THR A 25 -7.18 -15.69 -8.93
C THR A 25 -8.07 -15.66 -7.69
N ILE A 26 -8.98 -14.68 -7.60
CA ILE A 26 -9.94 -14.60 -6.51
C ILE A 26 -11.00 -15.67 -6.75
N GLN A 27 -11.09 -16.64 -5.84
CA GLN A 27 -12.12 -17.68 -5.90
C GLN A 27 -13.49 -17.05 -5.62
N GLY A 28 -14.41 -17.17 -6.57
CA GLY A 28 -15.81 -16.78 -6.40
C GLY A 28 -16.58 -17.76 -5.51
N ASN A 29 -17.84 -17.43 -5.22
CA ASN A 29 -18.75 -18.30 -4.49
C ASN A 29 -19.85 -18.79 -5.43
N LEU A 30 -20.15 -20.09 -5.41
CA LEU A 30 -21.14 -20.73 -6.28
C LEU A 30 -22.57 -20.16 -6.13
N PHE A 31 -22.90 -19.63 -4.95
CA PHE A 31 -24.24 -19.16 -4.62
C PHE A 31 -24.36 -17.64 -4.49
N ILE A 32 -23.26 -16.91 -4.67
CA ILE A 32 -23.24 -15.45 -4.59
C ILE A 32 -22.85 -14.94 -5.97
N GLU A 33 -23.75 -14.17 -6.58
CA GLU A 33 -23.41 -13.47 -7.82
C GLU A 33 -22.14 -12.65 -7.62
N GLU A 34 -21.26 -12.71 -8.62
CA GLU A 34 -20.02 -11.97 -8.60
C GLU A 34 -20.36 -10.49 -8.42
N THR A 35 -20.08 -9.95 -7.23
CA THR A 35 -20.37 -8.55 -6.95
C THR A 35 -19.51 -7.77 -7.93
N ALA A 36 -20.17 -7.00 -8.82
CA ALA A 36 -19.47 -6.13 -9.75
C ALA A 36 -18.35 -5.44 -8.98
N ASN A 37 -17.10 -5.67 -9.40
CA ASN A 37 -15.92 -5.24 -8.66
C ASN A 37 -15.75 -3.71 -8.83
N ASN A 38 -16.77 -2.95 -8.41
CA ASN A 38 -16.88 -1.50 -8.47
C ASN A 38 -15.71 -0.85 -7.73
N LYS A 39 -15.17 -1.57 -6.74
CA LYS A 39 -13.94 -1.22 -6.03
C LYS A 39 -12.73 -1.18 -6.96
N ARG A 40 -12.61 -2.07 -7.95
CA ARG A 40 -11.50 -2.07 -8.93
C ARG A 40 -11.48 -0.80 -9.77
N LYS A 41 -12.63 -0.38 -10.31
CA LYS A 41 -12.76 0.86 -11.09
C LYS A 41 -12.43 2.08 -10.23
N LEU A 42 -12.95 2.12 -9.00
CA LEU A 42 -12.64 3.17 -8.03
C LEU A 42 -11.15 3.27 -7.72
N MET A 43 -10.51 2.14 -7.38
CA MET A 43 -9.07 2.11 -7.06
C MET A 43 -8.22 2.52 -8.26
N SER A 44 -8.56 2.06 -9.46
CA SER A 44 -7.84 2.44 -10.69
C SER A 44 -7.94 3.95 -10.97
N MET A 45 -9.10 4.55 -10.75
CA MET A 45 -9.28 6.00 -10.90
C MET A 45 -8.48 6.79 -9.86
N LEU A 46 -8.48 6.32 -8.61
CA LEU A 46 -7.71 6.92 -7.53
C LEU A 46 -6.20 6.90 -7.84
N ASP A 47 -5.69 5.76 -8.32
CA ASP A 47 -4.29 5.59 -8.70
C ASP A 47 -3.92 6.48 -9.89
N ASN A 48 -4.79 6.58 -10.90
CA ASN A 48 -4.56 7.48 -12.05
C ASN A 48 -4.44 8.95 -11.63
N VAL A 49 -5.35 9.43 -10.77
CA VAL A 49 -5.29 10.80 -10.27
C VAL A 49 -4.00 11.04 -9.47
N ASN A 50 -3.65 10.11 -8.58
CA ASN A 50 -2.44 10.22 -7.78
C ASN A 50 -1.15 10.12 -8.61
N PHE A 51 -1.16 9.35 -9.70
CA PHE A 51 -0.04 9.24 -10.63
C PHE A 51 0.16 10.55 -11.41
N ALA A 52 -0.92 11.13 -11.93
CA ALA A 52 -0.89 12.37 -12.70
C ALA A 52 -0.46 13.57 -11.85
N MET A 53 -1.04 13.71 -10.65
CA MET A 53 -0.81 14.86 -9.77
C MET A 53 0.47 14.74 -8.94
N ARG A 54 0.97 13.50 -8.78
CA ARG A 54 2.03 13.10 -7.85
C ARG A 54 1.68 13.40 -6.38
N GLY A 55 2.27 12.65 -5.44
CA GLY A 55 2.22 12.99 -4.01
C GLY A 55 1.01 12.47 -3.21
N ASN A 56 0.25 11.48 -3.70
CA ASN A 56 -0.93 10.92 -3.00
C ASN A 56 -1.96 12.01 -2.61
N MET A 57 -2.30 12.86 -3.57
CA MET A 57 -3.20 14.00 -3.38
C MET A 57 -4.60 13.58 -2.93
N VAL A 58 -5.10 12.44 -3.44
CA VAL A 58 -6.39 11.88 -3.05
C VAL A 58 -6.16 10.62 -2.22
N LYS A 59 -6.77 10.60 -1.03
CA LYS A 59 -6.66 9.50 -0.05
C LYS A 59 -7.96 9.37 0.73
N PHE A 60 -8.21 8.18 1.27
CA PHE A 60 -9.36 7.96 2.14
C PHE A 60 -9.25 8.79 3.42
N ALA A 61 -10.37 9.36 3.87
CA ALA A 61 -10.42 10.17 5.09
C ALA A 61 -9.93 9.39 6.33
N SER A 62 -10.17 8.07 6.36
CA SER A 62 -9.72 7.17 7.43
C SER A 62 -8.20 7.05 7.58
N VAL A 63 -7.43 7.44 6.57
CA VAL A 63 -5.94 7.43 6.62
C VAL A 63 -5.40 8.59 7.45
N GLY A 64 -6.19 9.65 7.64
CA GLY A 64 -5.74 10.86 8.32
C GLY A 64 -4.88 11.79 7.44
N ILE A 65 -4.72 13.02 7.93
CA ILE A 65 -4.01 14.09 7.19
C ILE A 65 -2.51 14.01 7.45
N ASN A 66 -2.11 13.90 8.72
CA ASN A 66 -0.72 13.82 9.14
C ASN A 66 -0.23 12.37 9.15
N LYS A 67 0.99 12.17 8.64
CA LYS A 67 1.61 10.85 8.51
C LYS A 67 2.86 10.81 9.37
N ASP A 68 2.66 10.55 10.66
CA ASP A 68 3.75 10.50 11.65
C ASP A 68 4.63 9.25 11.50
N TRP A 69 4.13 8.25 10.76
CA TRP A 69 4.83 6.99 10.51
C TRP A 69 4.76 6.60 9.04
N LYS A 70 5.88 6.08 8.53
CA LYS A 70 5.98 5.50 7.18
C LYS A 70 6.45 4.06 7.29
N MET A 71 5.98 3.20 6.38
CA MET A 71 6.50 1.84 6.24
C MET A 71 8.02 1.91 6.03
N ARG A 72 8.79 1.19 6.85
CA ARG A 72 10.23 0.99 6.62
C ARG A 72 10.41 -0.05 5.53
N GLN A 73 10.76 0.41 4.33
CA GLN A 73 10.96 -0.43 3.12
C GLN A 73 12.44 -0.66 2.81
N GLU A 74 13.27 -0.85 3.85
CA GLU A 74 14.74 -0.97 3.69
C GLU A 74 15.17 -2.27 3.00
N LEU A 75 14.33 -3.31 3.05
CA LEU A 75 14.57 -4.61 2.41
C LEU A 75 13.83 -4.77 1.07
N ARG A 76 13.38 -3.66 0.44
CA ARG A 76 12.71 -3.73 -0.86
C ARG A 76 13.73 -4.06 -1.96
N SER A 77 13.33 -4.88 -2.93
CA SER A 77 14.12 -5.05 -4.16
C SER A 77 14.31 -3.71 -4.90
N PRO A 78 15.44 -3.55 -5.63
CA PRO A 78 15.67 -2.38 -6.47
C PRO A 78 14.66 -2.31 -7.62
N ARG A 79 14.34 -1.10 -8.05
CA ARG A 79 13.37 -0.77 -9.10
C ARG A 79 14.01 -0.81 -10.49
N TYR A 80 14.45 -1.99 -10.90
CA TYR A 80 15.19 -2.19 -12.15
C TYR A 80 14.51 -1.62 -13.40
N THR A 81 13.18 -1.56 -13.43
CA THR A 81 12.42 -1.14 -14.62
C THR A 81 11.91 0.31 -14.57
N SER A 82 11.98 0.98 -13.42
CA SER A 82 11.37 2.31 -13.23
C SER A 82 12.34 3.37 -12.72
N ARG A 83 13.59 3.01 -12.41
CA ARG A 83 14.63 3.97 -11.98
C ARG A 83 15.98 3.60 -12.55
N TRP A 84 16.50 4.48 -13.41
CA TRP A 84 17.82 4.36 -14.04
C TRP A 84 18.95 4.11 -13.03
N ASN A 85 18.95 4.81 -11.90
CA ASN A 85 19.98 4.67 -10.87
C ASN A 85 19.90 3.34 -10.08
N GLU A 86 18.82 2.57 -10.23
CA GLU A 86 18.63 1.28 -9.57
C GLU A 86 18.87 0.10 -10.54
N ILE A 87 19.27 0.36 -11.79
CA ILE A 87 19.63 -0.67 -12.80
C ILE A 87 20.99 -1.29 -12.44
N LYS A 88 21.10 -2.62 -12.58
CA LYS A 88 22.38 -3.32 -12.37
C LYS A 88 23.38 -2.92 -13.46
N ILE A 89 24.54 -2.43 -13.04
CA ILE A 89 25.67 -2.16 -13.93
C ILE A 89 26.44 -3.47 -14.07
N VAL A 90 26.58 -3.96 -15.31
CA VAL A 90 27.45 -5.10 -15.61
C VAL A 90 28.88 -4.56 -15.73
N LYS A 91 29.82 -5.17 -15.00
CA LYS A 91 31.26 -4.92 -15.14
C LYS A 91 31.84 -5.82 -16.22
#